data_AF-F0XW88-F1
#
_entry.id   AF-F0XW88-F1
#
_cell.length_a   1.000
_cell.length_b   1.000
_cell.length_c   1.000
_cell.angle_alpha   90.00
_cell.angle_beta   90.00
_cell.angle_gamma   90.00
#
_symmetry.space_group_name_H-M   'P 1'
#
loop_
_entity.id
_entity.type
_entity.pdbx_description
1 polymer ?
#
loop_
_entity_poly.entity_id
_entity_poly.type
_entity_poly.pdbx_seq_one_letter_code
_entity_poly.pdbx_strand_id
1 'polypeptide(L)'
;LEAFDGVTRPEIFLAYGGDVYDVTSGAHFYGPGMAYAKFAGRACTRGVALPSLDDDDIHDGAAGLDPAAVEKWRDHYRTKYPVVGALIAD
;
A
#
# COMPACT_ATOMS: atom_id res chain seq x y z
N LEU A 1 8.92 6.23 3.71
CA LEU A 1 7.56 5.68 3.82
C LEU A 1 7.32 5.04 5.18
N GLU A 2 8.28 4.25 5.69
CA GLU A 2 8.17 3.45 6.93
C GLU A 2 7.65 4.19 8.16
N ALA A 3 8.05 5.45 8.38
CA ALA A 3 7.60 6.22 9.55
C ALA A 3 6.10 6.57 9.55
N PHE A 4 5.38 6.36 8.44
CA PHE A 4 3.94 6.66 8.28
C PHE A 4 3.11 5.37 8.38
N ASP A 5 3.22 4.69 9.51
CA ASP A 5 2.67 3.34 9.77
C ASP A 5 1.47 3.35 10.74
N GLY A 6 1.03 4.51 11.22
CA GLY A 6 0.01 4.63 12.28
C GLY A 6 0.54 4.34 13.70
N VAL A 7 1.84 4.07 13.87
CA VAL A 7 2.50 3.83 15.17
C VAL A 7 3.56 4.91 15.43
N THR A 8 4.56 4.98 14.56
CA THR A 8 5.65 5.97 14.58
C THR A 8 5.08 7.37 14.34
N ARG A 9 4.08 7.46 13.47
CA ARG A 9 3.29 8.66 13.21
C ARG A 9 1.80 8.32 13.11
N PRO A 10 0.90 9.27 13.39
CA PRO A 10 -0.54 9.03 13.27
C PRO A 10 -1.00 8.84 11.82
N GLU A 11 -0.27 9.40 10.85
CA GLU A 11 -0.60 9.21 9.43
C GLU A 11 -0.20 7.80 8.96
N ILE A 12 -1.01 7.23 8.07
CA ILE A 12 -0.81 5.89 7.51
C ILE A 12 -0.68 6.01 6.00
N PHE A 13 0.50 5.78 5.47
CA PHE A 13 0.76 5.80 4.03
C PHE A 13 1.10 4.40 3.52
N LEU A 14 0.78 4.11 2.27
CA LEU A 14 1.29 2.92 1.57
C LEU A 14 1.65 3.29 0.13
N ALA A 15 2.52 2.51 -0.49
CA ALA A 15 2.86 2.66 -1.89
C ALA A 15 2.30 1.52 -2.71
N TYR A 16 1.63 1.86 -3.81
CA TYR A 16 1.03 0.90 -4.73
C TYR A 16 1.20 1.38 -6.18
N GLY A 17 1.82 0.54 -7.01
CA GLY A 17 2.06 0.84 -8.42
C GLY A 17 2.92 2.09 -8.64
N GLY A 18 3.85 2.39 -7.72
CA GLY A 18 4.71 3.57 -7.76
C GLY A 18 4.11 4.85 -7.16
N ASP A 19 2.81 4.89 -6.85
CA ASP A 19 2.16 6.03 -6.20
C ASP A 19 2.09 5.81 -4.68
N VAL A 20 2.27 6.88 -3.89
CA VAL A 20 2.09 6.87 -2.43
C VAL A 20 0.71 7.44 -2.08
N TYR A 21 -0.08 6.66 -1.37
CA TYR A 21 -1.44 7.01 -0.96
C TYR A 21 -1.48 7.29 0.54
N ASP A 22 -2.19 8.35 0.93
CA ASP A 22 -2.56 8.57 2.32
C ASP A 22 -3.84 7.79 2.64
N VAL A 23 -3.66 6.67 3.34
CA VAL A 23 -4.73 5.76 3.74
C VAL A 23 -5.15 5.95 5.20
N THR A 24 -4.84 7.09 5.81
CA THR A 24 -5.19 7.41 7.20
C THR A 24 -6.70 7.34 7.45
N SER A 25 -7.53 7.76 6.49
CA SER A 25 -9.00 7.62 6.57
C SER A 25 -9.46 6.14 6.59
N GLY A 26 -8.60 5.23 6.17
CA GLY A 26 -8.75 3.78 6.21
C GLY A 26 -8.11 3.12 7.44
N ALA A 27 -7.88 3.83 8.56
CA ALA A 27 -7.24 3.27 9.75
C ALA A 27 -7.91 2.00 10.31
N HIS A 28 -9.20 1.80 10.07
CA HIS A 28 -9.91 0.56 10.43
C HIS A 28 -9.52 -0.66 9.55
N PHE A 29 -8.68 -0.46 8.53
CA PHE A 29 -8.09 -1.50 7.70
C PHE A 29 -6.59 -1.60 7.93
N TYR A 30 -5.90 -0.46 7.91
CA TYR A 30 -4.43 -0.38 7.88
C TYR A 30 -3.80 0.04 9.21
N GLY A 31 -4.60 0.43 10.20
CA GLY A 31 -4.10 0.86 11.50
C GLY A 31 -3.52 -0.31 12.31
N PRO A 32 -2.80 0.00 13.40
CA PRO A 32 -2.13 -1.02 14.22
C PRO A 32 -3.11 -2.10 14.71
N GLY A 33 -2.78 -3.37 14.48
CA GLY A 33 -3.61 -4.52 14.85
C GLY A 33 -4.78 -4.82 13.91
N MET A 34 -4.99 -4.03 12.84
CA MET A 34 -6.00 -4.29 11.83
C MET A 34 -5.50 -5.25 10.74
N ALA A 35 -6.44 -5.83 9.98
CA ALA A 35 -6.17 -6.92 9.04
C ALA A 35 -5.10 -6.59 7.98
N TYR A 36 -5.00 -5.32 7.57
CA TYR A 36 -4.08 -4.86 6.54
C TYR A 36 -2.95 -3.98 7.10
N ALA A 37 -2.69 -4.05 8.42
CA ALA A 37 -1.63 -3.28 9.08
C ALA A 37 -0.24 -3.52 8.47
N LYS A 38 -0.01 -4.69 7.87
CA LYS A 38 1.25 -5.02 7.20
C LYS A 38 1.57 -4.12 5.99
N PHE A 39 0.58 -3.47 5.39
CA PHE A 39 0.81 -2.56 4.26
C PHE A 39 1.20 -1.14 4.72
N ALA A 40 0.94 -0.80 5.98
CA ALA A 40 1.23 0.52 6.54
C ALA A 40 2.74 0.82 6.49
N GLY A 41 3.09 1.99 5.96
CA GLY A 41 4.47 2.44 5.80
C GLY A 41 5.27 1.71 4.71
N ARG A 42 4.64 0.89 3.85
CA ARG A 42 5.35 0.01 2.91
C ARG A 42 4.86 0.08 1.47
N ALA A 43 5.72 -0.35 0.56
CA ALA A 43 5.29 -0.67 -0.80
C ALA A 43 4.65 -2.07 -0.80
N CYS A 44 3.48 -2.18 -1.43
CA CYS A 44 2.64 -3.38 -1.33
C CYS A 44 1.99 -3.78 -2.65
N THR A 45 2.55 -3.36 -3.79
CA THR A 45 2.03 -3.66 -5.13
C THR A 45 1.76 -5.15 -5.31
N ARG A 46 2.71 -6.01 -4.91
CA ARG A 46 2.56 -7.45 -5.03
C ARG A 46 1.49 -8.01 -4.10
N GLY A 47 1.57 -7.71 -2.80
CA GLY A 47 0.62 -8.20 -1.80
C GLY A 47 -0.83 -7.83 -2.13
N VAL A 48 -1.08 -6.62 -2.63
CA VAL A 48 -2.44 -6.21 -3.03
C VAL A 48 -2.89 -6.91 -4.31
N ALA A 49 -2.01 -7.03 -5.31
CA ALA A 49 -2.36 -7.66 -6.59
C ALA A 49 -2.55 -9.19 -6.47
N LEU A 50 -1.86 -9.85 -5.54
CA LEU A 50 -1.97 -11.28 -5.23
C LEU A 50 -2.93 -11.62 -4.06
N PRO A 51 -3.79 -10.68 -3.68
CA PRO A 51 -4.42 -10.60 -2.34
C PRO A 51 -3.71 -11.39 -1.22
N SER A 52 -2.42 -11.14 -1.00
CA SER A 52 -1.56 -11.84 -0.05
C SER A 52 -1.14 -10.94 1.12
N LEU A 53 -1.04 -11.56 2.30
CA LEU A 53 -0.50 -10.97 3.54
C LEU A 53 0.80 -11.65 4.01
N ASP A 54 1.37 -12.51 3.16
CA ASP A 54 2.65 -13.16 3.42
C ASP A 54 3.77 -12.14 3.29
N ASP A 55 4.73 -12.17 4.21
CA ASP A 55 5.77 -11.13 4.30
C ASP A 55 6.62 -11.05 3.02
N ASP A 56 6.80 -12.18 2.32
CA ASP A 56 7.51 -12.28 1.05
C ASP A 56 6.77 -11.58 -0.11
N ASP A 57 5.47 -11.31 0.03
CA ASP A 57 4.68 -10.60 -0.98
C ASP A 57 4.52 -9.10 -0.65
N ILE A 58 4.99 -8.62 0.52
CA ILE A 58 4.86 -7.21 0.93
C ILE A 58 6.01 -6.38 0.36
N HIS A 59 5.99 -6.16 -0.95
CA HIS A 59 6.94 -5.30 -1.64
C HIS A 59 6.37 -4.72 -2.96
N ASP A 60 7.15 -3.88 -3.64
CA ASP A 60 6.73 -3.20 -4.89
C ASP A 60 6.86 -4.03 -6.17
N GLY A 61 7.23 -5.31 -6.06
CA GLY A 61 7.63 -6.10 -7.22
C GLY A 61 6.45 -6.51 -8.10
N ALA A 62 6.49 -6.11 -9.38
CA ALA A 62 5.44 -6.44 -10.34
C ALA A 62 5.67 -7.75 -11.14
N ALA A 63 6.76 -8.48 -10.85
CA ALA A 63 7.13 -9.67 -11.59
C ALA A 63 6.06 -10.77 -11.48
N GLY A 64 5.55 -11.22 -12.63
CA GLY A 64 4.54 -12.27 -12.72
C GLY A 64 3.13 -11.84 -12.29
N LEU A 65 2.88 -10.55 -12.05
CA LEU A 65 1.54 -10.03 -11.76
C LEU A 65 0.74 -9.85 -13.06
N ASP A 66 -0.58 -10.00 -12.94
CA ASP A 66 -1.52 -9.61 -14.00
C ASP A 66 -1.59 -8.07 -14.07
N PRO A 67 -1.21 -7.44 -15.20
CA PRO A 67 -1.29 -5.99 -15.37
C PRO A 67 -2.71 -5.43 -15.17
N ALA A 68 -3.75 -6.20 -15.50
CA ALA A 68 -5.13 -5.76 -15.33
C ALA A 68 -5.52 -5.71 -13.85
N ALA A 69 -5.05 -6.66 -13.04
CA ALA A 69 -5.21 -6.62 -11.59
C ALA A 69 -4.46 -5.42 -11.00
N VAL A 70 -3.26 -5.13 -11.52
CA VAL A 70 -2.45 -4.00 -11.05
C VAL A 70 -3.20 -2.68 -11.27
N GLU A 71 -3.70 -2.44 -12.49
CA GLU A 71 -4.42 -1.21 -12.84
C GLU A 71 -5.75 -1.08 -12.09
N LYS A 72 -6.52 -2.16 -11.98
CA LYS A 72 -7.79 -2.17 -11.23
C LYS A 72 -7.63 -1.67 -9.80
N TRP A 73 -6.60 -2.16 -9.10
CA TRP A 73 -6.34 -1.74 -7.74
C TRP A 73 -5.76 -0.32 -7.66
N ARG A 74 -5.00 0.11 -8.68
CA ARG A 74 -4.52 1.48 -8.78
C ARG A 74 -5.69 2.45 -8.84
N ASP A 75 -6.66 2.18 -9.69
CA ASP A 75 -7.89 2.97 -9.80
C ASP A 75 -8.69 2.97 -8.50
N HIS A 76 -8.77 1.81 -7.83
CA HIS A 76 -9.41 1.69 -6.53
C HIS A 76 -8.77 2.63 -5.49
N TYR A 77 -7.45 2.60 -5.35
CA TYR A 77 -6.74 3.46 -4.40
C TYR A 77 -6.86 4.94 -4.77
N ARG A 78 -6.68 5.31 -6.04
CA ARG A 78 -6.83 6.70 -6.52
C ARG A 78 -8.22 7.27 -6.29
N THR A 79 -9.26 6.44 -6.39
CA THR A 79 -10.63 6.87 -6.15
C THR A 79 -10.90 7.10 -4.66
N LYS A 80 -10.27 6.31 -3.79
CA LYS A 80 -10.60 6.27 -2.36
C LYS A 80 -9.67 7.12 -1.49
N TYR A 81 -8.43 7.33 -1.92
CA TYR A 81 -7.38 7.95 -1.13
C TYR A 81 -6.60 8.98 -1.95
N PRO A 82 -6.20 10.11 -1.34
CA PRO A 82 -5.37 11.08 -2.02
C PRO A 82 -3.96 10.53 -2.25
N VAL A 83 -3.40 10.84 -3.42
CA VAL A 83 -1.99 10.59 -3.75
C VAL A 83 -1.17 11.72 -3.12
N VAL A 84 -0.18 11.37 -2.31
CA VAL A 84 0.68 12.31 -1.57
C VAL A 84 2.14 12.31 -2.05
N GLY A 85 2.47 11.43 -3.00
CA GLY A 85 3.79 11.38 -3.60
C GLY A 85 3.95 10.19 -4.54
N ALA A 86 5.19 9.98 -4.99
CA ALA A 86 5.61 8.82 -5.75
C ALA A 86 6.73 8.10 -5.00
N LEU A 87 6.77 6.78 -5.11
CA LEU A 87 7.85 5.96 -4.59
C LEU A 87 9.07 6.12 -5.48
N ILE A 88 10.22 6.45 -4.88
CA ILE A 88 11.49 6.54 -5.60
C ILE A 88 12.17 5.18 -5.45
N ALA A 89 12.52 4.56 -6.57
CA ALA A 89 13.40 3.40 -6.58
C ALA A 89 14.84 3.87 -6.26
N ASP A 90 15.48 3.22 -5.29
CA ASP A 90 16.93 3.32 -5.08
C ASP A 90 17.71 2.75 -6.28
#